data_AF-A0A177HLH2-F1
#
_entry.id   AF-A0A177HLH2-F1
#
_cell.length_a   1.000
_cell.length_b   1.000
_cell.length_c   1.000
_cell.angle_alpha   90.00
_cell.angle_beta   90.00
_cell.angle_gamma   90.00
#
_symmetry.space_group_name_H-M   'P 1'
#
loop_
_entity.id
_entity.type
_entity.pdbx_description
1 polymer ?
#
loop_
_entity_poly.entity_id
_entity_poly.type
_entity_poly.pdbx_seq_one_letter_code
_entity_poly.pdbx_strand_id
1 'polypeptide(L)'
;MTTTDPSRRRRSPVRVVVADDHPVVRDGLAVLLGLQPDIVVVGQAADGEEAVSVVLDARPDVVLIDLRMPLLSGVGAIRRIRAVDPGIRFVVLTTYVDDAEVTEAFRAGALGFLTKDAGRQEICEALVAAAEGRGLVSRGAQHALDTGEAAPATAEQDIPDGLTPRECDVLRLIAAGRSNREMVELLQVSEATVKTHINRIFAKAQVRDRAQAVRYAYRNGLASISDS
;
A
#
# COMPACT_ATOMS: atom_id res chain seq x y z
N MET A 1 -29.56 -27.48 25.78
CA MET A 1 -30.20 -27.66 24.46
C MET A 1 -29.79 -26.46 23.62
N THR A 2 -28.59 -26.52 23.04
CA THR A 2 -28.00 -25.41 22.29
C THR A 2 -28.17 -25.74 20.82
N THR A 3 -29.14 -25.07 20.20
CA THR A 3 -29.46 -25.18 18.78
C THR A 3 -28.21 -24.89 17.95
N THR A 4 -27.65 -25.95 17.36
CA THR A 4 -26.63 -25.82 16.31
C THR A 4 -27.36 -25.44 15.03
N ASP A 5 -27.19 -24.20 14.58
CA ASP A 5 -27.71 -23.72 13.30
C ASP A 5 -27.07 -24.52 12.15
N PRO A 6 -27.86 -25.26 11.35
CA PRO A 6 -27.37 -26.15 10.30
C PRO A 6 -27.07 -25.42 8.96
N SER A 7 -27.04 -24.08 8.92
CA SER A 7 -26.97 -23.32 7.66
C SER A 7 -25.58 -22.81 7.24
N ARG A 8 -24.51 -22.99 8.03
CA ARG A 8 -23.13 -22.71 7.55
C ARG A 8 -22.71 -23.85 6.61
N ARG A 9 -23.08 -23.75 5.30
CA ARG A 9 -22.40 -24.53 4.24
C ARG A 9 -20.91 -24.45 4.54
N ARG A 10 -20.26 -25.58 4.80
CA ARG A 10 -18.80 -25.63 5.01
C ARG A 10 -18.15 -25.14 3.73
N ARG A 11 -17.91 -23.83 3.64
CA ARG A 11 -17.05 -23.27 2.61
C ARG A 11 -15.66 -23.81 2.90
N SER A 12 -15.02 -24.39 1.89
CA SER A 12 -13.61 -24.74 1.98
C SER A 12 -12.82 -23.52 2.46
N PRO A 13 -11.80 -23.70 3.31
CA PRO A 13 -10.98 -22.58 3.77
C PRO A 13 -10.36 -21.87 2.57
N VAL A 14 -10.31 -20.54 2.65
CA VAL A 14 -9.76 -19.68 1.60
C VAL A 14 -8.27 -19.99 1.45
N ARG A 15 -7.85 -20.36 0.25
CA ARG A 15 -6.45 -20.66 -0.08
C ARG A 15 -5.71 -19.37 -0.38
N VAL A 16 -4.69 -19.08 0.41
CA VAL A 16 -3.94 -17.81 0.34
C VAL A 16 -2.48 -18.05 0.02
N VAL A 17 -1.92 -17.25 -0.88
CA VAL A 17 -0.46 -17.08 -1.02
C VAL A 17 -0.06 -15.75 -0.38
N VAL A 18 1.05 -15.74 0.36
CA VAL A 18 1.63 -14.52 0.95
C VAL A 18 2.93 -14.17 0.22
N ALA A 19 2.99 -12.98 -0.38
CA ALA A 19 4.15 -12.47 -1.09
C ALA A 19 4.66 -11.18 -0.42
N ASP A 20 5.85 -11.24 0.16
CA ASP A 20 6.49 -10.13 0.88
C ASP A 20 8.01 -10.36 0.93
N ASP A 21 8.80 -9.32 0.64
CA ASP A 21 10.26 -9.40 0.60
C ASP A 21 10.92 -9.39 1.98
N HIS A 22 10.18 -9.04 3.03
CA HIS A 22 10.64 -9.06 4.42
C HIS A 22 10.34 -10.42 5.06
N PRO A 23 11.35 -11.28 5.33
CA PRO A 23 11.10 -12.65 5.81
C PRO A 23 10.30 -12.71 7.11
N VAL A 24 10.60 -11.83 8.07
CA VAL A 24 9.92 -11.78 9.37
C VAL A 24 8.43 -11.43 9.22
N VAL A 25 8.10 -10.53 8.29
CA VAL A 25 6.70 -10.14 8.04
C VAL A 25 5.97 -11.27 7.35
N ARG A 26 6.56 -11.84 6.29
CA ARG A 26 6.01 -12.94 5.52
C ARG A 26 5.71 -14.16 6.40
N ASP A 27 6.69 -14.59 7.20
CA ASP A 27 6.55 -15.74 8.10
C ASP A 27 5.51 -15.45 9.20
N GLY A 28 5.51 -14.23 9.74
CA GLY A 28 4.54 -13.77 10.73
C GLY A 28 3.10 -13.78 10.18
N LEU A 29 2.89 -13.27 8.97
CA LEU A 29 1.59 -13.30 8.29
C LEU A 29 1.15 -14.75 8.01
N ALA A 30 2.06 -15.61 7.55
CA ALA A 30 1.75 -17.00 7.29
C ALA A 30 1.27 -17.73 8.55
N VAL A 31 1.94 -17.51 9.69
CA VAL A 31 1.53 -18.05 10.99
C VAL A 31 0.18 -17.47 11.43
N LEU A 32 0.03 -16.14 11.39
CA LEU A 32 -1.20 -15.46 11.83
C LEU A 32 -2.43 -15.90 11.05
N LEU A 33 -2.30 -16.06 9.73
CA LEU A 33 -3.35 -16.54 8.84
C LEU A 33 -3.64 -18.03 9.06
N GLY A 34 -2.59 -18.85 9.27
CA GLY A 34 -2.73 -20.27 9.57
C GLY A 34 -3.44 -20.59 10.89
N LEU A 35 -3.53 -19.62 11.81
CA LEU A 35 -4.34 -19.74 13.03
C LEU A 35 -5.85 -19.55 12.78
N GLN A 36 -6.27 -19.12 11.59
CA GLN A 36 -7.69 -18.95 11.27
C GLN A 36 -8.26 -20.23 10.63
N PRO A 37 -9.38 -20.78 11.14
CA PRO A 37 -9.97 -21.99 10.59
C PRO A 37 -10.55 -21.82 9.17
N ASP A 38 -10.83 -20.58 8.78
CA ASP A 38 -11.42 -20.23 7.48
C ASP A 38 -10.36 -19.89 6.42
N ILE A 39 -9.06 -19.93 6.74
CA ILE A 39 -7.94 -19.59 5.85
C ILE A 39 -6.87 -20.67 5.88
N VAL A 40 -6.28 -20.97 4.73
CA VAL A 40 -5.11 -21.85 4.61
C VAL A 40 -4.05 -21.20 3.73
N VAL A 41 -2.82 -21.09 4.24
CA VAL A 41 -1.70 -20.57 3.46
C VAL A 41 -1.13 -21.71 2.61
N VAL A 42 -1.22 -21.59 1.29
CA VAL A 42 -0.83 -22.62 0.32
C VAL A 42 0.51 -22.33 -0.36
N GLY A 43 1.11 -21.18 -0.08
CA GLY A 43 2.42 -20.80 -0.60
C GLY A 43 2.90 -19.47 -0.03
N GLN A 44 4.20 -19.25 -0.15
CA GLN A 44 4.87 -18.02 0.23
C GLN A 44 5.86 -17.63 -0.86
N ALA A 45 6.09 -16.33 -1.06
CA ALA A 45 7.06 -15.81 -2.01
C ALA A 45 7.80 -14.60 -1.43
N ALA A 46 9.09 -14.49 -1.73
CA ALA A 46 9.97 -13.40 -1.30
C ALA A 46 10.16 -12.30 -2.36
N ASP A 47 9.75 -12.56 -3.60
CA ASP A 47 9.83 -11.60 -4.69
C ASP A 47 8.69 -11.80 -5.71
N GLY A 48 8.55 -10.87 -6.66
CA GLY A 48 7.43 -10.93 -7.61
C GLY A 48 7.54 -12.04 -8.66
N GLU A 49 8.74 -12.49 -9.03
CA GLU A 49 8.88 -13.61 -9.97
C GLU A 49 8.57 -14.94 -9.26
N GLU A 50 9.03 -15.11 -8.02
CA GLU A 50 8.63 -16.23 -7.16
C GLU A 50 7.11 -16.21 -6.91
N ALA A 51 6.51 -15.03 -6.68
CA ALA A 51 5.07 -14.89 -6.51
C ALA A 51 4.31 -15.38 -7.75
N VAL A 52 4.78 -15.05 -8.96
CA VAL A 52 4.19 -15.57 -10.20
C VAL A 52 4.29 -17.09 -10.25
N SER A 53 5.46 -17.67 -9.99
CA SER A 53 5.65 -19.14 -10.01
C SER A 53 4.74 -19.85 -9.00
N VAL A 54 4.80 -19.43 -7.74
CA VAL A 54 4.05 -20.05 -6.63
C VAL A 54 2.55 -19.95 -6.86
N VAL A 55 2.05 -18.81 -7.37
CA VAL A 55 0.61 -18.63 -7.61
C VAL A 55 0.11 -19.51 -8.76
N LEU A 56 0.90 -19.64 -9.83
CA LEU A 56 0.52 -20.50 -10.96
C LEU A 56 0.52 -21.98 -10.60
N ASP A 57 1.44 -22.41 -9.73
CA ASP A 57 1.52 -23.78 -9.24
C ASP A 57 0.45 -24.09 -8.19
N ALA A 58 0.29 -23.22 -7.19
CA ALA A 58 -0.59 -23.46 -6.04
C ALA A 58 -2.06 -23.14 -6.31
N ARG A 59 -2.36 -22.33 -7.33
CA ARG A 59 -3.72 -21.86 -7.70
C ARG A 59 -4.54 -21.42 -6.47
N PRO A 60 -4.10 -20.38 -5.75
CA PRO A 60 -4.81 -19.88 -4.57
C PRO A 60 -6.12 -19.17 -4.97
N ASP A 61 -7.00 -18.96 -4.00
CA ASP A 61 -8.18 -18.11 -4.19
C ASP A 61 -7.78 -16.63 -4.15
N VAL A 62 -6.86 -16.28 -3.24
CA VAL A 62 -6.42 -14.91 -3.00
C VAL A 62 -4.90 -14.84 -2.79
N VAL A 63 -4.27 -13.78 -3.26
CA VAL A 63 -2.87 -13.45 -2.98
C VAL A 63 -2.83 -12.21 -2.10
N LEU A 64 -2.18 -12.32 -0.94
CA LEU A 64 -1.77 -11.17 -0.12
C LEU A 64 -0.39 -10.74 -0.61
N ILE A 65 -0.26 -9.54 -1.16
CA ILE A 65 0.97 -9.13 -1.88
C ILE A 65 1.47 -7.75 -1.46
N ASP A 66 2.77 -7.65 -1.19
CA ASP A 66 3.46 -6.36 -1.09
C ASP A 66 3.74 -5.80 -2.49
N LEU A 67 3.60 -4.48 -2.65
CA LEU A 67 3.93 -3.81 -3.91
C LEU A 67 5.44 -3.67 -4.11
N ARG A 68 6.19 -3.53 -3.02
CA ARG A 68 7.63 -3.25 -3.05
C ARG A 68 8.39 -4.55 -2.83
N MET A 69 8.57 -5.30 -3.91
CA MET A 69 9.35 -6.53 -3.92
C MET A 69 10.46 -6.43 -4.98
N PRO A 70 11.62 -7.10 -4.79
CA PRO A 70 12.70 -7.12 -5.76
C PRO A 70 12.34 -7.92 -7.02
N LEU A 71 13.16 -7.80 -8.06
CA LEU A 71 13.03 -8.44 -9.38
C LEU A 71 11.78 -8.01 -10.18
N LEU A 72 10.60 -8.30 -9.66
CA LEU A 72 9.31 -7.89 -10.19
C LEU A 72 8.49 -7.26 -9.05
N SER A 73 7.97 -6.05 -9.27
CA SER A 73 7.12 -5.39 -8.29
C SER A 73 5.80 -6.15 -8.11
N GLY A 74 5.12 -5.94 -6.97
CA GLY A 74 3.81 -6.56 -6.73
C GLY A 74 2.78 -6.19 -7.79
N VAL A 75 2.78 -4.94 -8.29
CA VAL A 75 1.94 -4.52 -9.42
C VAL A 75 2.29 -5.31 -10.69
N GLY A 76 3.57 -5.49 -10.97
CA GLY A 76 4.05 -6.30 -12.10
C GLY A 76 3.60 -7.76 -11.99
N ALA A 77 3.71 -8.35 -10.79
CA ALA A 77 3.27 -9.71 -10.50
C ALA A 77 1.75 -9.85 -10.68
N ILE A 78 0.95 -8.91 -10.17
CA ILE A 78 -0.52 -8.89 -10.36
C ILE A 78 -0.87 -8.92 -11.86
N ARG A 79 -0.25 -8.03 -12.66
CA ARG A 79 -0.50 -7.98 -14.11
C ARG A 79 -0.18 -9.32 -14.79
N ARG A 80 0.97 -9.90 -14.46
CA ARG A 80 1.46 -11.14 -15.08
C ARG A 80 0.62 -12.35 -14.70
N ILE A 81 0.24 -12.46 -13.42
CA ILE A 81 -0.63 -13.55 -12.96
C ILE A 81 -2.02 -13.43 -13.59
N ARG A 82 -2.63 -12.22 -13.59
CA ARG A 82 -3.97 -12.03 -14.17
C ARG A 82 -4.04 -12.28 -15.67
N ALA A 83 -2.95 -12.03 -16.40
CA ALA A 83 -2.89 -12.36 -17.82
C ALA A 83 -3.00 -13.87 -18.09
N VAL A 84 -2.61 -14.71 -17.12
CA VAL A 84 -2.68 -16.18 -17.20
C VAL A 84 -3.95 -16.71 -16.54
N ASP A 85 -4.32 -16.19 -15.37
CA ASP A 85 -5.53 -16.57 -14.64
C ASP A 85 -6.28 -15.34 -14.08
N PRO A 86 -7.32 -14.85 -14.78
CA PRO A 86 -8.19 -13.77 -14.29
C PRO A 86 -9.02 -14.14 -13.05
N GLY A 87 -9.07 -15.42 -12.67
CA GLY A 87 -9.79 -15.93 -11.51
C GLY A 87 -9.09 -15.65 -10.17
N ILE A 88 -7.79 -15.39 -10.18
CA ILE A 88 -7.03 -15.06 -8.97
C ILE A 88 -7.41 -13.66 -8.46
N ARG A 89 -7.52 -13.53 -7.15
CA ARG A 89 -7.89 -12.30 -6.45
C ARG A 89 -6.67 -11.76 -5.70
N PHE A 90 -6.58 -10.45 -5.56
CA PHE A 90 -5.41 -9.82 -4.94
C PHE A 90 -5.83 -8.84 -3.85
N VAL A 91 -5.19 -8.97 -2.69
CA VAL A 91 -5.23 -8.00 -1.61
C VAL A 91 -3.82 -7.46 -1.45
N VAL A 92 -3.67 -6.15 -1.57
CA VAL A 92 -2.38 -5.49 -1.42
C VAL A 92 -2.14 -5.18 0.05
N LEU A 93 -0.93 -5.45 0.53
CA LEU A 93 -0.47 -5.08 1.87
C LEU A 93 0.81 -4.25 1.74
N THR A 94 0.75 -2.95 2.03
CA THR A 94 1.93 -2.08 1.90
C THR A 94 2.07 -1.16 3.10
N THR A 95 3.32 -0.85 3.45
CA THR A 95 3.65 0.15 4.49
C THR A 95 3.29 1.56 4.05
N TYR A 96 3.15 1.81 2.74
CA TYR A 96 2.94 3.14 2.17
C TYR A 96 1.66 3.18 1.35
N VAL A 97 0.82 4.17 1.64
CA VAL A 97 -0.34 4.53 0.81
C VAL A 97 0.06 5.76 0.02
N ASP A 98 0.61 5.56 -1.17
CA ASP A 98 0.68 6.62 -2.19
C ASP A 98 -0.51 6.42 -3.12
N ASP A 99 -1.32 7.46 -3.34
CA ASP A 99 -2.53 7.40 -4.17
C ASP A 99 -2.22 6.89 -5.59
N ALA A 100 -1.01 7.17 -6.08
CA ALA A 100 -0.55 6.66 -7.37
C ALA A 100 -0.34 5.13 -7.34
N GLU A 101 0.28 4.60 -6.28
CA GLU A 101 0.51 3.16 -6.11
C GLU A 101 -0.81 2.41 -5.86
N VAL A 102 -1.73 3.01 -5.09
CA VAL A 102 -3.09 2.49 -4.87
C VAL A 102 -3.84 2.41 -6.19
N THR A 103 -3.85 3.51 -6.95
CA THR A 103 -4.51 3.58 -8.25
C THR A 103 -3.91 2.57 -9.23
N GLU A 104 -2.58 2.44 -9.26
CA GLU A 104 -1.90 1.49 -10.14
C GLU A 104 -2.23 0.04 -9.77
N ALA A 105 -2.29 -0.28 -8.47
CA ALA A 105 -2.68 -1.60 -7.98
C ALA A 105 -4.12 -1.96 -8.37
N PHE A 106 -5.08 -1.04 -8.19
CA PHE A 106 -6.46 -1.27 -8.64
C PHE A 106 -6.56 -1.43 -10.15
N ARG A 107 -5.85 -0.61 -10.94
CA ARG A 107 -5.79 -0.77 -12.41
C ARG A 107 -5.16 -2.11 -12.82
N ALA A 108 -4.17 -2.59 -12.07
CA ALA A 108 -3.57 -3.90 -12.28
C ALA A 108 -4.53 -5.05 -11.93
N GLY A 109 -5.51 -4.83 -11.04
CA GLY A 109 -6.55 -5.79 -10.68
C GLY A 109 -6.60 -6.18 -9.22
N ALA A 110 -6.01 -5.38 -8.33
CA ALA A 110 -6.24 -5.52 -6.90
C ALA A 110 -7.72 -5.32 -6.57
N LEU A 111 -8.21 -6.10 -5.61
CA LEU A 111 -9.59 -6.03 -5.10
C LEU A 111 -9.64 -5.43 -3.70
N GLY A 112 -8.56 -5.56 -2.93
CA GLY A 112 -8.44 -4.97 -1.61
C GLY A 112 -7.09 -4.31 -1.40
N PHE A 113 -7.06 -3.35 -0.48
CA PHE A 113 -5.86 -2.61 -0.12
C PHE A 113 -5.82 -2.43 1.39
N LEU A 114 -4.70 -2.83 1.98
CA LEU A 114 -4.43 -2.82 3.40
C LEU A 114 -3.07 -2.15 3.65
N THR A 115 -2.96 -1.48 4.80
CA THR A 115 -1.66 -1.00 5.30
C THR A 115 -0.97 -2.13 6.07
N LYS A 116 0.37 -2.15 6.16
CA LYS A 116 1.09 -3.13 7.02
C LYS A 116 0.74 -3.02 8.51
N ASP A 117 0.10 -1.92 8.94
CA ASP A 117 -0.43 -1.74 10.30
C ASP A 117 -1.82 -2.37 10.51
N ALA A 118 -2.43 -2.94 9.45
CA ALA A 118 -3.73 -3.59 9.54
C ALA A 118 -3.71 -4.71 10.58
N GLY A 119 -4.72 -4.71 11.45
CA GLY A 119 -4.86 -5.74 12.46
C GLY A 119 -5.17 -7.10 11.84
N ARG A 120 -4.84 -8.19 12.55
CA ARG A 120 -5.14 -9.58 12.12
C ARG A 120 -6.56 -9.75 11.58
N GLN A 121 -7.56 -9.21 12.28
CA GLN A 121 -8.96 -9.38 11.91
C GLN A 121 -9.31 -8.66 10.61
N GLU A 122 -8.78 -7.46 10.40
CA GLU A 122 -8.97 -6.69 9.17
C GLU A 122 -8.35 -7.40 7.96
N ILE A 123 -7.14 -7.95 8.12
CA ILE A 123 -6.48 -8.75 7.07
C ILE A 123 -7.35 -9.97 6.71
N CYS A 124 -7.87 -10.69 7.71
CA CYS A 124 -8.68 -11.89 7.47
C CYS A 124 -10.00 -11.55 6.77
N GLU A 125 -10.68 -10.50 7.21
CA GLU A 125 -11.94 -10.03 6.60
C GLU A 125 -11.74 -9.61 5.15
N ALA A 126 -10.65 -8.91 4.84
CA ALA A 126 -10.30 -8.52 3.48
C ALA A 126 -10.00 -9.73 2.57
N LEU A 127 -9.27 -10.73 3.07
CA LEU A 127 -8.98 -11.95 2.31
C LEU A 127 -10.26 -12.76 2.03
N VAL A 128 -11.12 -12.95 3.03
CA VAL A 128 -12.39 -13.67 2.84
C VAL A 128 -13.32 -12.92 1.89
N ALA A 129 -13.39 -11.60 1.99
CA ALA A 129 -14.18 -10.79 1.06
C ALA A 129 -13.64 -10.86 -0.38
N ALA A 130 -12.32 -10.75 -0.55
CA ALA A 130 -11.69 -10.83 -1.86
C ALA A 130 -11.90 -12.19 -2.53
N ALA A 131 -11.86 -13.29 -1.77
CA ALA A 131 -12.18 -14.63 -2.25
C ALA A 131 -13.61 -14.75 -2.80
N GLU A 132 -14.55 -13.99 -2.22
CA GLU A 132 -15.93 -13.91 -2.71
C GLU A 132 -16.12 -12.90 -3.87
N GLY A 133 -15.04 -12.29 -4.36
CA GLY A 133 -15.07 -11.26 -5.39
C GLY A 133 -15.55 -9.90 -4.89
N ARG A 134 -15.63 -9.70 -3.57
CA ARG A 134 -16.00 -8.42 -2.96
C ARG A 134 -14.72 -7.65 -2.65
N GLY A 135 -14.64 -6.41 -3.14
CA GLY A 135 -13.53 -5.52 -2.79
C GLY A 135 -13.70 -4.95 -1.37
N LEU A 136 -12.61 -4.86 -0.63
CA LEU A 136 -12.60 -4.31 0.72
C LEU A 136 -11.36 -3.43 0.88
N VAL A 137 -11.59 -2.16 1.18
CA VAL A 137 -10.55 -1.15 1.42
C VAL A 137 -10.47 -0.93 2.93
N SER A 138 -9.28 -1.04 3.53
CA SER A 138 -9.11 -0.76 4.97
C SER A 138 -9.50 0.66 5.32
N ARG A 139 -9.82 0.93 6.59
CA ARG A 139 -10.09 2.32 7.04
C ARG A 139 -8.90 3.26 6.82
N GLY A 140 -7.66 2.75 6.92
CA GLY A 140 -6.45 3.53 6.65
C GLY A 140 -6.27 3.89 5.16
N ALA A 141 -6.66 2.98 4.26
CA ALA A 141 -6.70 3.26 2.82
C ALA A 141 -7.91 4.12 2.44
N GLN A 142 -9.05 3.95 3.13
CA GLN A 142 -10.23 4.80 2.97
C GLN A 142 -9.91 6.25 3.34
N HIS A 143 -9.14 6.51 4.41
CA HIS A 143 -8.69 7.87 4.75
C HIS A 143 -7.81 8.48 3.66
N ALA A 144 -6.92 7.71 3.03
CA ALA A 144 -6.13 8.20 1.89
C ALA A 144 -7.03 8.56 0.69
N LEU A 145 -8.01 7.70 0.38
CA LEU A 145 -9.01 7.95 -0.66
C LEU A 145 -9.95 9.12 -0.33
N ASP A 146 -10.34 9.29 0.93
CA ASP A 146 -11.25 10.33 1.41
C ASP A 146 -10.54 11.69 1.55
N THR A 147 -9.22 11.72 1.81
CA THR A 147 -8.39 12.93 1.68
C THR A 147 -8.11 13.30 0.22
N GLY A 148 -8.40 12.40 -0.72
CA GLY A 148 -8.54 12.70 -2.13
C GLY A 148 -9.91 13.30 -2.42
N GLU A 149 -10.14 14.55 -2.00
CA GLU A 149 -11.31 15.30 -2.48
C GLU A 149 -11.33 15.27 -4.01
N ALA A 150 -12.42 14.74 -4.56
CA ALA A 150 -12.71 14.79 -5.97
C ALA A 150 -12.85 16.25 -6.42
N ALA A 151 -11.81 16.79 -7.07
CA ALA A 151 -11.93 17.92 -7.98
C ALA A 151 -10.77 17.90 -9.00
N PRO A 152 -10.99 18.47 -10.19
CA PRO A 152 -11.06 17.80 -11.47
C PRO A 152 -9.69 17.45 -12.05
N ALA A 153 -9.69 16.74 -13.18
CA ALA A 153 -8.57 16.80 -14.12
C ALA A 153 -8.28 18.28 -14.48
N THR A 154 -7.35 18.90 -13.76
CA THR A 154 -6.84 20.23 -14.07
C THR A 154 -5.33 20.20 -13.97
N ALA A 155 -4.75 20.20 -15.18
CA ALA A 155 -3.37 20.52 -15.54
C ALA A 155 -2.27 19.76 -14.78
N GLU A 156 -1.49 19.02 -15.57
CA GLU A 156 -0.07 18.79 -15.31
C GLU A 156 0.58 20.11 -14.86
N GLN A 157 0.62 20.38 -13.55
CA GLN A 157 1.64 21.23 -13.00
C GLN A 157 2.89 20.36 -13.05
N ASP A 158 3.84 20.71 -13.92
CA ASP A 158 5.14 20.04 -14.03
C ASP A 158 5.77 19.96 -12.64
N ILE A 159 5.60 18.80 -11.98
CA ILE A 159 6.18 18.57 -10.67
C ILE A 159 7.69 18.43 -10.89
N PRO A 160 8.52 19.36 -10.38
CA PRO A 160 9.92 19.37 -10.74
C PRO A 160 10.67 18.17 -10.16
N ASP A 161 11.64 17.66 -10.93
CA ASP A 161 12.61 16.64 -10.53
C ASP A 161 11.99 15.31 -10.05
N GLY A 162 10.79 14.96 -10.51
CA GLY A 162 10.12 13.69 -10.18
C GLY A 162 9.70 13.58 -8.71
N LEU A 163 9.51 14.73 -8.05
CA LEU A 163 8.89 14.78 -6.73
C LEU A 163 7.45 14.26 -6.81
N THR A 164 7.00 13.58 -5.77
CA THR A 164 5.59 13.18 -5.65
C THR A 164 4.76 14.31 -5.05
N PRO A 165 3.41 14.32 -5.22
CA PRO A 165 2.54 15.30 -4.57
C PRO A 165 2.77 15.36 -3.04
N ARG A 166 3.02 14.21 -2.40
CA ARG A 166 3.30 14.14 -0.97
C ARG A 166 4.67 14.68 -0.59
N GLU A 167 5.67 14.48 -1.42
CA GLU A 167 6.99 15.11 -1.25
C GLU A 167 6.88 16.63 -1.41
N CYS A 168 6.02 17.12 -2.30
CA CYS A 168 5.68 18.53 -2.42
C CYS A 168 4.98 19.06 -1.15
N ASP A 169 4.06 18.31 -0.54
CA ASP A 169 3.44 18.70 0.74
C ASP A 169 4.45 18.79 1.89
N VAL A 170 5.31 17.78 2.01
CA VAL A 170 6.38 17.78 3.01
C VAL A 170 7.33 18.96 2.77
N LEU A 171 7.67 19.23 1.51
CA LEU A 171 8.52 20.35 1.11
C LEU A 171 7.85 21.72 1.38
N ARG A 172 6.53 21.83 1.22
CA ARG A 172 5.72 23.00 1.62
C ARG A 172 5.77 23.22 3.12
N LEU A 173 5.60 22.17 3.93
CA LEU A 173 5.68 22.26 5.39
C LEU A 173 7.09 22.61 5.86
N ILE A 174 8.11 22.11 5.16
CA ILE A 174 9.51 22.53 5.38
C ILE A 174 9.68 24.02 5.10
N ALA A 175 9.14 24.51 3.98
CA ALA A 175 9.15 25.92 3.59
C ALA A 175 8.38 26.82 4.55
N ALA A 176 7.29 26.32 5.14
CA ALA A 176 6.50 26.96 6.19
C ALA A 176 7.15 26.88 7.60
N GLY A 177 8.37 26.35 7.71
CA GLY A 177 9.13 26.33 8.96
C GLY A 177 8.74 25.23 9.95
N ARG A 178 7.88 24.27 9.57
CA ARG A 178 7.38 23.23 10.49
C ARG A 178 8.46 22.24 10.90
N SER A 179 8.58 21.98 12.19
CA SER A 179 9.45 20.95 12.74
C SER A 179 9.00 19.55 12.33
N ASN A 180 9.89 18.55 12.44
CA ASN A 180 9.54 17.17 12.14
C ASN A 180 8.36 16.66 12.98
N ARG A 181 8.26 17.12 14.23
CA ARG A 181 7.16 16.77 15.14
C ARG A 181 5.84 17.40 14.71
N GLU A 182 5.84 18.68 14.33
CA GLU A 182 4.63 19.31 13.77
C GLU A 182 4.21 18.64 12.46
N MET A 183 5.16 18.22 11.63
CA MET A 183 4.86 17.47 10.40
C MET A 183 4.27 16.09 10.71
N VAL A 184 4.72 15.40 11.75
CA VAL A 184 4.11 14.15 12.23
C VAL A 184 2.64 14.36 12.58
N GLU A 185 2.34 15.43 13.33
CA GLU A 185 0.98 15.76 13.77
C GLU A 185 0.07 16.19 12.61
N LEU A 186 0.57 17.07 11.73
CA LEU A 186 -0.18 17.61 10.58
C LEU A 186 -0.42 16.58 9.48
N LEU A 187 0.54 15.68 9.26
CA LEU A 187 0.45 14.64 8.22
C LEU A 187 -0.09 13.31 8.75
N GLN A 188 -0.25 13.17 10.06
CA GLN A 188 -0.65 11.93 10.75
C GLN A 188 0.23 10.73 10.39
N VAL A 189 1.55 10.92 10.37
CA VAL A 189 2.55 9.88 10.05
C VAL A 189 3.63 9.78 11.12
N SER A 190 4.40 8.68 11.15
CA SER A 190 5.50 8.52 12.10
C SER A 190 6.69 9.46 11.85
N GLU A 191 7.51 9.73 12.86
CA GLU A 191 8.72 10.56 12.72
C GLU A 191 9.74 9.95 11.73
N ALA A 192 9.81 8.61 11.67
CA ALA A 192 10.63 7.90 10.69
C ALA A 192 10.13 8.14 9.25
N THR A 193 8.82 8.22 9.06
CA THR A 193 8.18 8.53 7.78
C THR A 193 8.53 9.94 7.32
N VAL A 194 8.46 10.93 8.21
CA VAL A 194 8.86 12.32 7.91
C VAL A 194 10.33 12.40 7.50
N LYS A 195 11.25 11.74 8.24
CA LYS A 195 12.68 11.71 7.89
C LYS A 195 12.94 11.05 6.54
N THR A 196 12.19 10.00 6.22
CA THR A 196 12.30 9.32 4.92
C THR A 196 11.89 10.24 3.76
N HIS A 197 10.79 10.98 3.90
CA HIS A 197 10.38 11.96 2.88
C HIS A 197 11.42 13.06 2.71
N ILE A 198 11.95 13.62 3.80
CA ILE A 198 13.01 14.63 3.75
C ILE A 198 14.23 14.11 2.97
N ASN A 199 14.69 12.90 3.25
CA ASN A 199 15.83 12.30 2.56
C ASN A 199 15.58 12.07 1.07
N ARG A 200 14.36 11.66 0.69
CA ARG A 200 13.98 11.46 -0.72
C ARG A 200 13.87 12.77 -1.47
N ILE A 201 13.28 13.79 -0.86
CA ILE A 201 13.25 15.16 -1.40
C ILE A 201 14.69 15.64 -1.62
N PHE A 202 15.59 15.42 -0.67
CA PHE A 202 16.98 15.84 -0.78
C PHE A 202 17.70 15.15 -1.93
N ALA A 203 17.48 13.85 -2.09
CA ALA A 203 18.04 13.09 -3.20
C ALA A 203 17.46 13.53 -4.57
N LYS A 204 16.16 13.74 -4.68
CA LYS A 204 15.49 14.10 -5.94
C LYS A 204 15.74 15.56 -6.35
N ALA A 205 15.56 16.49 -5.43
CA ALA A 205 15.81 17.92 -5.65
C ALA A 205 17.31 18.30 -5.60
N GLN A 206 18.19 17.32 -5.40
CA GLN A 206 19.66 17.50 -5.33
C GLN A 206 20.08 18.56 -4.28
N VAL A 207 19.35 18.63 -3.16
CA VAL A 207 19.61 19.55 -2.05
C VAL A 207 20.23 18.81 -0.87
N ARG A 208 21.15 19.48 -0.15
CA ARG A 208 21.96 18.84 0.90
C ARG A 208 21.46 19.11 2.32
N ASP A 209 20.66 20.16 2.49
CA ASP A 209 20.20 20.60 3.78
C ASP A 209 18.81 21.24 3.70
N ARG A 210 18.21 21.41 4.87
CA ARG A 210 16.87 21.98 5.01
C ARG A 210 16.77 23.39 4.44
N ALA A 211 17.80 24.22 4.58
CA ALA A 211 17.78 25.59 4.05
C ALA A 211 17.80 25.60 2.51
N GLN A 212 18.52 24.67 1.89
CA GLN A 212 18.50 24.45 0.45
C GLN A 212 17.13 23.94 -0.04
N ALA A 213 16.49 23.02 0.71
CA ALA A 213 15.14 22.56 0.40
C ALA A 213 14.10 23.69 0.44
N VAL A 214 14.16 24.57 1.45
CA VAL A 214 13.31 25.77 1.52
C VAL A 214 13.50 26.66 0.29
N ARG A 215 14.76 26.97 -0.09
CA ARG A 215 15.06 27.76 -1.29
C ARG A 215 14.55 27.09 -2.57
N TYR A 216 14.68 25.77 -2.66
CA TYR A 216 14.18 24.99 -3.79
C TYR A 216 12.65 25.08 -3.90
N ALA A 217 11.92 25.00 -2.78
CA ALA A 217 10.46 25.12 -2.75
C ALA A 217 9.98 26.47 -3.33
N TYR A 218 10.61 27.58 -2.92
CA TYR A 218 10.29 28.91 -3.44
C TYR A 218 10.67 29.08 -4.92
N ARG A 219 11.84 28.59 -5.33
CA ARG A 219 12.30 28.68 -6.73
C ARG A 219 11.39 27.97 -7.72
N ASN A 220 10.76 26.89 -7.30
CA ASN A 220 9.86 26.08 -8.13
C ASN A 220 8.38 26.40 -7.90
N GLY A 221 8.05 27.51 -7.21
CA GLY A 221 6.67 27.92 -6.97
C GLY A 221 5.86 26.97 -6.08
N LEU A 222 6.51 26.04 -5.38
CA LEU A 222 5.86 25.07 -4.50
C LEU A 222 5.43 25.71 -3.17
N ALA A 223 6.07 26.81 -2.78
CA ALA A 223 5.70 27.65 -1.65
C ALA A 223 5.69 29.13 -2.08
N SER A 224 4.68 29.88 -1.64
CA SER A 224 4.65 31.34 -1.72
C SER A 224 4.91 31.94 -0.34
N ILE A 225 5.57 33.09 -0.30
CA ILE A 225 5.59 33.91 0.91
C ILE A 225 4.19 34.52 1.00
N SER A 226 3.26 33.79 1.60
CA SER A 226 2.01 34.36 2.09
C SER A 226 2.21 34.57 3.58
N ASP A 227 2.42 35.84 3.93
CA ASP A 227 2.56 36.31 5.31
C ASP A 227 1.30 35.98 6.13
N SER A 228 1.56 35.49 7.35
CA SER A 228 0.69 35.43 8.54
C SER A 228 -0.40 34.36 8.60
#